data_AF-A0A7C1YI73-F1
#
_entry.id   AF-A0A7C1YI73-F1
#
_cell.length_a   1.000
_cell.length_b   1.000
_cell.length_c   1.000
_cell.angle_alpha   90.00
_cell.angle_beta   90.00
_cell.angle_gamma   90.00
#
_symmetry.space_group_name_H-M   'P 1'
#
loop_
_entity.id
_entity.type
_entity.pdbx_description
1 polymer ?
#
loop_
_entity_poly.entity_id
_entity_poly.type
_entity_poly.pdbx_seq_one_letter_code
_entity_poly.pdbx_strand_id
1 'polypeptide(L)'
;MRLKILGLIAGLTLVAACESAPETTAGAKGAGAKTPATITTTQRNMGPLPGSQEDLVMSVGDRVFFDFDKYNVKADARKTLEKQAVWLKKYPSLVITVEGHTDERGTREYNLALGERR
;
A
#
# COMPACT_ATOMS: atom_id res chain seq x y z
N MET A 1 -41.49 -7.34 -52.01
CA MET A 1 -41.59 -8.81 -51.83
C MET A 1 -40.24 -9.45 -52.13
N ARG A 2 -39.64 -10.14 -51.15
CA ARG A 2 -39.04 -11.49 -51.24
C ARG A 2 -38.08 -11.70 -50.06
N LEU A 3 -38.59 -12.37 -49.01
CA LEU A 3 -37.84 -12.85 -47.85
C LEU A 3 -37.89 -14.39 -47.86
N LYS A 4 -36.71 -15.03 -47.83
CA LYS A 4 -36.45 -16.47 -47.52
C LYS A 4 -35.00 -16.54 -46.97
N ILE A 5 -34.76 -16.52 -45.66
CA ILE A 5 -34.60 -17.65 -44.70
C ILE A 5 -33.41 -18.59 -45.01
N LEU A 6 -32.38 -18.63 -44.14
CA LEU A 6 -31.97 -19.77 -43.26
C LEU A 6 -30.44 -19.78 -42.91
N GLY A 7 -30.09 -20.04 -41.64
CA GLY A 7 -28.76 -20.51 -41.18
C GLY A 7 -28.01 -19.54 -40.24
N LEU A 8 -28.26 -19.51 -38.92
CA LEU A 8 -27.74 -20.35 -37.82
C LEU A 8 -26.27 -20.03 -37.43
N ILE A 9 -26.01 -20.00 -36.12
CA ILE A 9 -24.74 -19.80 -35.35
C ILE A 9 -24.71 -18.42 -34.66
N ALA A 10 -25.24 -18.28 -33.45
CA ALA A 10 -24.71 -18.72 -32.13
C ALA A 10 -23.69 -17.73 -31.53
N GLY A 11 -23.94 -17.35 -30.27
CA GLY A 11 -23.12 -16.42 -29.48
C GLY A 11 -24.02 -15.46 -28.70
N LEU A 12 -24.70 -15.88 -27.62
CA LEU A 12 -24.12 -16.01 -26.27
C LEU A 12 -23.58 -14.63 -25.83
N THR A 13 -24.11 -13.85 -24.89
CA THR A 13 -25.00 -14.10 -23.74
C THR A 13 -25.39 -12.73 -23.18
N LEU A 14 -26.69 -12.51 -22.96
CA LEU A 14 -27.17 -11.54 -21.96
C LEU A 14 -27.02 -12.20 -20.59
N VAL A 15 -26.27 -11.58 -19.68
CA VAL A 15 -26.53 -11.76 -18.25
C VAL A 15 -26.76 -10.38 -17.64
N ALA A 16 -28.00 -10.23 -17.21
CA ALA A 16 -28.56 -9.10 -16.51
C ALA A 16 -27.92 -8.94 -15.12
N ALA A 17 -27.76 -7.69 -14.74
CA ALA A 17 -27.42 -7.27 -13.39
C ALA A 17 -28.62 -7.40 -12.44
N CYS A 18 -28.28 -7.68 -11.17
CA CYS A 18 -29.11 -7.67 -9.95
C CYS A 18 -30.20 -8.74 -9.80
N GLU A 19 -30.06 -9.62 -8.80
CA GLU A 19 -31.15 -9.97 -7.87
C GLU A 19 -30.56 -10.63 -6.60
N SER A 20 -31.18 -10.34 -5.46
CA SER A 20 -30.79 -10.81 -4.12
C SER A 20 -31.19 -12.27 -3.86
N ALA A 21 -30.51 -12.94 -2.92
CA ALA A 21 -30.59 -14.37 -2.60
C ALA A 21 -32.01 -14.91 -2.28
N PRO A 22 -32.23 -16.25 -2.37
CA PRO A 22 -32.18 -17.06 -1.15
C PRO A 22 -31.60 -18.50 -1.25
N GLU A 23 -31.32 -19.01 -0.05
CA GLU A 23 -30.77 -20.29 0.45
C GLU A 23 -31.30 -21.64 -0.12
N THR A 24 -30.44 -22.68 -0.20
CA THR A 24 -30.61 -24.02 0.46
C THR A 24 -29.45 -25.00 0.15
N THR A 25 -28.57 -25.15 1.15
CA THR A 25 -28.04 -26.38 1.81
C THR A 25 -27.48 -27.58 1.01
N ALA A 26 -26.17 -27.83 1.18
CA ALA A 26 -25.54 -29.01 1.83
C ALA A 26 -24.04 -29.04 1.44
N GLY A 27 -23.02 -29.21 2.27
CA GLY A 27 -22.85 -29.39 3.70
C GLY A 27 -21.36 -29.72 3.89
N ALA A 28 -20.63 -28.91 4.66
CA ALA A 28 -19.28 -29.26 5.12
C ALA A 28 -19.07 -28.63 6.50
N LYS A 29 -18.89 -29.49 7.51
CA LYS A 29 -18.62 -29.15 8.91
C LYS A 29 -17.30 -28.38 9.01
N GLY A 30 -17.38 -27.16 9.53
CA GLY A 30 -16.27 -26.44 10.14
C GLY A 30 -16.78 -25.73 11.39
N ALA A 31 -16.46 -26.26 12.57
CA ALA A 31 -16.78 -25.64 13.84
C ALA A 31 -15.83 -24.46 14.09
N GLY A 32 -16.38 -23.26 14.24
CA GLY A 32 -15.65 -22.05 14.60
C GLY A 32 -16.63 -20.95 14.99
N ALA A 33 -16.46 -20.41 16.18
CA ALA A 33 -17.46 -19.65 16.93
C ALA A 33 -18.02 -18.39 16.24
N LYS A 34 -19.29 -18.14 16.54
CA LYS A 34 -20.02 -16.90 16.29
C LYS A 34 -19.34 -15.72 17.00
N THR A 35 -19.06 -14.63 16.29
CA THR A 35 -19.27 -13.28 16.83
C THR A 35 -19.41 -12.27 15.68
N PRO A 36 -20.52 -11.52 15.58
CA PRO A 36 -20.55 -10.31 14.77
C PRO A 36 -19.68 -9.27 15.47
N ALA A 37 -18.62 -8.81 14.81
CA ALA A 37 -17.79 -7.72 15.30
C ALA A 37 -18.64 -6.44 15.34
N THR A 38 -19.14 -6.13 16.52
CA THR A 38 -19.60 -4.78 16.87
C THR A 38 -18.45 -3.82 16.61
N ILE A 39 -18.64 -2.93 15.63
CA ILE A 39 -17.76 -1.78 15.40
C ILE A 39 -17.99 -0.82 16.56
N THR A 40 -17.35 -1.09 17.68
CA THR A 40 -17.22 -0.12 18.76
C THR A 40 -16.11 0.84 18.35
N THR A 41 -16.48 1.99 17.80
CA THR A 41 -15.60 3.16 17.68
C THR A 41 -15.28 3.68 19.09
N THR A 42 -14.47 2.93 19.84
CA THR A 42 -13.78 3.45 21.02
C THR A 42 -12.62 4.27 20.47
N GLN A 43 -12.80 5.60 20.46
CA GLN A 43 -11.69 6.53 20.29
C GLN A 43 -10.65 6.26 21.38
N ARG A 44 -9.65 5.47 21.03
CA ARG A 44 -8.43 5.33 21.83
C ARG A 44 -7.56 6.52 21.48
N ASN A 45 -7.46 7.48 22.41
CA ASN A 45 -6.33 8.41 22.52
C ASN A 45 -5.06 7.62 22.84
N MET A 46 -4.67 6.70 21.96
CA MET A 46 -3.37 6.04 22.01
C MET A 46 -2.56 6.63 20.88
N GLY A 47 -1.35 7.11 21.22
CA GLY A 47 -0.39 7.59 20.22
C GLY A 47 -0.02 6.49 19.22
N PRO A 48 0.89 6.78 18.28
CA PRO A 48 1.34 5.82 17.29
C PRO A 48 1.72 4.48 17.92
N LEU A 49 1.41 3.40 17.22
CA LEU A 49 1.81 2.06 17.65
C LEU A 49 3.36 2.01 17.64
N PRO A 50 4.02 1.64 18.76
CA PRO A 50 5.47 1.59 18.79
C PRO A 50 6.05 0.69 17.69
N GLY A 51 7.02 1.21 16.93
CA GLY A 51 7.61 0.49 15.80
C GLY A 51 6.81 0.57 14.49
N SER A 52 5.68 1.30 14.46
CA SER A 52 4.96 1.59 13.20
C SER A 52 5.61 2.72 12.41
N GLN A 53 5.21 2.87 11.15
CA GLN A 53 5.67 3.99 10.31
C GLN A 53 5.28 5.34 10.92
N GLU A 54 4.08 5.44 11.48
CA GLU A 54 3.59 6.65 12.13
C GLU A 54 4.44 7.03 13.35
N ASP A 55 4.90 6.04 14.12
CA ASP A 55 5.82 6.25 15.24
C ASP A 55 7.17 6.80 14.75
N LEU A 56 7.74 6.25 13.69
CA LEU A 56 8.97 6.77 13.08
C LEU A 56 8.79 8.22 12.59
N VAL A 57 7.71 8.50 11.86
CA VAL A 57 7.42 9.83 11.30
C VAL A 57 7.26 10.87 12.40
N MET A 58 6.53 10.54 13.47
CA MET A 58 6.27 11.48 14.56
C MET A 58 7.47 11.66 15.51
N SER A 59 8.29 10.63 15.70
CA SER A 59 9.41 10.67 16.65
C SER A 59 10.72 11.18 16.05
N VAL A 60 11.03 10.81 14.80
CA VAL A 60 12.31 11.14 14.15
C VAL A 60 12.12 11.81 12.79
N GLY A 61 11.08 11.41 12.05
CA GLY A 61 10.91 11.71 10.62
C GLY A 61 11.46 10.57 9.75
N ASP A 62 10.80 10.32 8.62
CA ASP A 62 11.10 9.21 7.70
C ASP A 62 11.88 9.64 6.44
N ARG A 63 12.13 10.94 6.27
CA ARG A 63 12.72 11.51 5.05
C ARG A 63 14.03 12.24 5.33
N VAL A 64 14.92 12.19 4.34
CA VAL A 64 16.15 12.96 4.28
C VAL A 64 16.20 13.69 2.93
N PHE A 65 16.47 14.99 2.97
CA PHE A 65 16.50 15.83 1.77
C PHE A 65 17.93 16.04 1.28
N PHE A 66 18.06 16.23 -0.04
CA PHE A 66 19.30 16.52 -0.73
C PHE A 66 19.21 17.89 -1.40
N ASP A 67 20.37 18.53 -1.58
CA ASP A 67 20.45 19.74 -2.39
C ASP A 67 20.19 19.42 -3.87
N PHE A 68 19.88 20.46 -4.65
CA PHE A 68 19.66 20.34 -6.09
C PHE A 68 20.85 19.66 -6.76
N ASP A 69 20.55 18.61 -7.54
CA ASP A 69 21.54 17.85 -8.29
C ASP A 69 22.66 17.19 -7.44
N LYS A 70 22.39 16.92 -6.16
CA LYS A 70 23.33 16.30 -5.23
C LYS A 70 22.83 14.98 -4.68
N TYR A 71 23.79 14.12 -4.34
CA TYR A 71 23.59 12.86 -3.60
C TYR A 71 24.46 12.79 -2.34
N ASN A 72 25.25 13.82 -2.03
CA ASN A 72 26.05 13.86 -0.81
C ASN A 72 25.17 14.13 0.42
N VAL A 73 25.40 13.36 1.48
CA VAL A 73 24.69 13.53 2.75
C VAL A 73 25.30 14.71 3.52
N LYS A 74 24.49 15.74 3.77
CA LYS A 74 24.85 16.93 4.56
C LYS A 74 24.92 16.59 6.06
N ALA A 75 25.54 17.47 6.85
CA ALA A 75 25.76 17.23 8.27
C ALA A 75 24.45 17.18 9.09
N ASP A 76 23.45 17.98 8.72
CA ASP A 76 22.10 17.95 9.28
C ASP A 76 21.35 16.66 8.91
N ALA A 77 21.39 16.27 7.63
CA ALA A 77 20.85 15.00 7.15
C ALA A 77 21.47 13.80 7.88
N ARG A 78 22.79 13.82 8.10
CA ARG A 78 23.49 12.77 8.85
C ARG A 78 22.97 12.62 10.28
N LYS A 79 22.69 13.72 10.97
CA LYS A 79 22.10 13.68 12.32
C LYS A 79 20.71 13.04 12.32
N THR A 80 19.90 13.26 11.28
CA THR A 80 18.60 12.59 11.14
C THR A 80 18.78 11.10 10.89
N LEU A 81 19.67 10.70 9.98
CA LEU A 81 19.99 9.29 9.71
C LEU A 81 20.49 8.56 10.96
N GLU A 82 21.34 9.20 11.78
CA GLU A 82 21.80 8.63 13.06
C GLU A 82 20.64 8.36 14.01
N LYS A 83 19.68 9.30 14.12
CA LYS A 83 18.47 9.10 14.94
C LYS A 83 17.59 7.98 14.40
N GLN A 84 17.40 7.92 13.07
CA GLN A 84 16.63 6.84 12.43
C GLN A 84 17.29 5.48 12.69
N ALA A 85 18.62 5.38 12.56
CA ALA A 85 19.36 4.17 12.86
C ALA A 85 19.23 3.73 14.33
N VAL A 86 19.23 4.69 15.28
CA VAL A 86 18.98 4.40 16.69
C VAL A 86 17.55 3.91 16.91
N TRP A 87 16.56 4.50 16.23
CA TRP A 87 15.17 4.05 16.31
C TRP A 87 15.02 2.63 15.74
N LEU A 88 15.58 2.34 14.56
CA LEU A 88 15.53 1.03 13.92
C LEU A 88 16.18 -0.07 14.77
N LYS A 89 17.26 0.24 15.48
CA LYS A 89 17.90 -0.70 16.43
C LYS A 89 16.98 -1.15 17.56
N LYS A 90 15.92 -0.39 17.88
CA LYS A 90 14.92 -0.78 18.89
C LYS A 90 13.95 -1.85 18.35
N TYR A 91 13.80 -1.94 17.03
CA TYR A 91 12.85 -2.82 16.35
C TYR A 91 13.56 -3.71 15.32
N PRO A 92 14.43 -4.64 15.75
CA PRO A 92 15.27 -5.44 14.86
C PRO A 92 14.50 -6.43 13.95
N SER A 93 13.21 -6.65 14.23
CA SER A 93 12.33 -7.49 13.40
C SER A 93 11.74 -6.75 12.20
N LEU A 94 11.92 -5.44 12.08
CA LEU A 94 11.41 -4.68 10.94
C LEU A 94 12.23 -4.95 9.68
N VAL A 95 11.52 -5.20 8.59
CA VAL A 95 12.08 -5.16 7.24
C VAL A 95 11.87 -3.75 6.71
N ILE A 96 12.93 -3.12 6.22
CA ILE A 96 12.90 -1.75 5.70
C ILE A 96 13.28 -1.70 4.23
N THR A 97 12.75 -0.72 3.52
CA THR A 97 13.13 -0.35 2.16
C THR A 97 13.67 1.07 2.17
N VAL A 98 14.76 1.31 1.46
CA VAL A 98 15.33 2.65 1.27
C VAL A 98 15.13 3.03 -0.19
N GLU A 99 14.48 4.17 -0.43
CA GLU A 99 14.11 4.63 -1.77
C GLU A 99 14.55 6.07 -1.98
N GLY A 100 15.42 6.29 -2.97
CA GLY A 100 15.80 7.62 -3.40
C GLY A 100 14.81 8.22 -4.39
N HIS A 101 14.46 9.48 -4.17
CA HIS A 101 13.51 10.23 -4.98
C HIS A 101 14.17 11.48 -5.61
N THR A 102 13.68 11.86 -6.77
CA THR A 102 14.03 13.11 -7.44
C THR A 102 12.76 13.88 -7.80
N ASP A 103 12.92 15.16 -8.11
CA ASP A 103 11.83 15.93 -8.71
C ASP A 103 11.67 15.58 -10.20
N GLU A 104 10.74 16.26 -10.88
CA GLU A 104 10.42 16.02 -12.30
C GLU A 104 11.35 16.75 -13.29
N ARG A 105 12.39 17.45 -12.80
CA ARG A 105 13.25 18.28 -13.65
C ARG A 105 14.34 17.41 -14.27
N GLY A 106 14.59 17.59 -15.57
CA GLY A 106 15.63 16.83 -16.30
C GLY A 106 15.09 15.57 -16.98
N THR A 107 16.00 14.67 -17.40
CA THR A 107 15.61 13.42 -18.07
C THR A 107 15.24 12.34 -17.05
N ARG A 108 14.35 11.41 -17.45
CA ARG A 108 13.93 10.30 -16.60
C ARG A 108 15.10 9.41 -16.20
N GLU A 109 15.98 9.11 -17.15
CA GLU A 109 17.12 8.22 -16.97
C GLU A 109 18.14 8.82 -16.00
N TYR A 110 18.36 10.13 -16.09
CA TYR A 110 19.20 10.85 -15.15
C TYR A 110 18.62 10.81 -13.73
N ASN A 111 17.33 11.11 -13.61
CA ASN A 111 16.63 11.11 -12.34
C ASN A 111 16.55 9.74 -11.68
N LEU A 112 16.39 8.68 -12.47
CA LEU A 112 16.47 7.30 -11.99
C LEU A 112 17.85 7.01 -11.39
N ALA A 113 18.92 7.31 -12.14
CA ALA A 113 20.28 7.09 -11.65
C ALA A 113 20.65 7.98 -10.45
N LEU A 114 20.13 9.21 -10.38
CA LEU A 114 20.33 10.10 -9.24
C LEU A 114 19.56 9.62 -8.01
N GLY A 115 18.34 9.11 -8.19
CA GLY A 115 17.56 8.47 -7.15
C GLY A 115 18.27 7.23 -6.60
N GLU A 116 18.76 6.34 -7.45
CA GLU A 116 19.50 5.14 -7.02
C GLU A 116 20.78 5.44 -6.23
N ARG A 117 21.41 6.60 -6.45
CA ARG A 117 22.60 7.05 -5.70
C ARG A 117 22.27 7.68 -4.35
N ARG A 118 21.02 8.10 -4.12
CA ARG A 118 20.56 8.78 -2.90
C ARG A 118 20.06 7.76 -1.89
#